data_AF-A0A2C9CEV8-F1
#
_entry.id   AF-A0A2C9CEV8-F1
#
_cell.length_a   1.000
_cell.length_b   1.000
_cell.length_c   1.000
_cell.angle_alpha   90.00
_cell.angle_beta   90.00
_cell.angle_gamma   90.00
#
_symmetry.space_group_name_H-M   'P 1'
#
loop_
_entity.id
_entity.type
_entity.pdbx_description
1 polymer ?
#
loop_
_entity_poly.entity_id
_entity_poly.type
_entity_poly.pdbx_seq_one_letter_code
_entity_poly.pdbx_strand_id
1 'polypeptide(L)'
;MVYMPKKNVCEKVVFVLGVLSFFLLNSCAQTPAPRDEINLFATPFKLNAHSGSINKGFIEVLDKQGMPISGAKIKVFSTSPTVAVVKPEEITTDSLGKASVSIYGISPGGTKIIFSAEGRDASIDVIFSEH
;
A
#
# COMPACT_ATOMS: atom_id res chain seq x y z
N MET A 1 16.95 7.63 11.18
CA MET A 1 16.06 8.77 11.48
C MET A 1 14.87 8.22 12.26
N VAL A 2 14.87 8.42 13.58
CA VAL A 2 13.80 7.98 14.48
C VAL A 2 12.88 9.17 14.67
N TYR A 3 11.64 9.08 14.22
CA TYR A 3 10.67 10.16 14.37
C TYR A 3 9.83 9.91 15.63
N MET A 4 10.09 10.69 16.70
CA MET A 4 9.23 10.79 17.88
C MET A 4 8.15 11.87 17.65
N PRO A 5 6.92 11.66 18.14
CA PRO A 5 6.04 12.77 18.47
C PRO A 5 5.72 12.86 19.97
N LYS A 6 5.87 14.11 20.46
CA LYS A 6 5.31 14.81 21.64
C LYS A 6 4.66 13.99 22.77
N LYS A 7 5.24 14.17 23.96
CA LYS A 7 4.59 13.98 25.27
C LYS A 7 3.46 14.99 25.44
N ASN A 8 2.22 14.54 25.62
CA ASN A 8 1.14 15.34 26.19
C ASN A 8 0.54 14.53 27.36
N VAL A 9 0.87 14.96 28.57
CA VAL A 9 0.32 14.45 29.82
C VAL A 9 -1.14 14.90 29.89
N CYS A 10 -2.08 13.96 29.98
CA CYS A 10 -3.47 14.24 30.34
C CYS A 10 -3.73 13.62 31.72
N GLU A 11 -3.33 14.35 32.76
CA GLU A 11 -3.64 14.01 34.15
C GLU A 11 -4.67 15.02 34.64
N LYS A 12 -5.90 14.57 34.93
CA LYS A 12 -6.83 15.31 35.78
C LYS A 12 -7.53 14.37 36.76
N VAL A 13 -7.09 14.55 38.00
CA VAL A 13 -7.66 14.08 39.26
C VAL A 13 -9.12 14.50 39.39
N VAL A 14 -9.98 13.57 39.80
CA VAL A 14 -11.37 13.84 40.23
C VAL A 14 -11.38 13.99 41.74
N PHE A 15 -11.82 15.15 42.24
CA PHE A 15 -12.25 15.29 43.64
C PHE A 15 -13.64 15.90 43.69
N VAL A 16 -14.52 15.18 44.38
CA VAL A 16 -15.94 15.43 44.57
C VAL A 16 -16.11 16.39 45.75
N LEU A 17 -16.87 17.47 45.58
CA LEU A 17 -17.88 18.02 46.52
C LEU A 17 -18.18 19.49 46.19
N GLY A 18 -19.46 19.79 45.92
CA GLY A 18 -20.03 21.11 46.15
C GLY A 18 -20.31 21.99 44.92
N VAL A 19 -21.60 22.05 44.58
CA VAL A 19 -22.36 23.17 43.97
C VAL A 19 -21.92 23.78 42.62
N LEU A 20 -22.94 23.85 41.74
CA LEU A 20 -23.13 24.75 40.59
C LEU A 20 -22.37 24.46 39.27
N SER A 21 -23.20 24.32 38.24
CA SER A 21 -22.97 24.66 36.82
C SER A 21 -22.25 23.65 35.92
N PHE A 22 -23.01 23.18 34.92
CA PHE A 22 -22.62 22.82 33.55
C PHE A 22 -21.13 22.63 33.24
N PHE A 23 -20.76 21.47 32.70
CA PHE A 23 -20.09 21.33 31.39
C PHE A 23 -20.07 19.83 31.01
N LEU A 24 -21.03 19.41 30.19
CA LEU A 24 -20.92 18.21 29.37
C LEU A 24 -19.90 18.50 28.27
N LEU A 25 -18.66 18.02 28.36
CA LEU A 25 -17.78 17.97 27.19
C LEU A 25 -16.88 16.72 27.23
N ASN A 26 -17.22 15.80 26.33
CA ASN A 26 -16.31 15.08 25.44
C ASN A 26 -15.06 14.48 26.06
N SER A 27 -15.18 13.25 26.55
CA SER A 27 -14.12 12.28 26.30
C SER A 27 -14.57 11.41 25.13
N CYS A 28 -14.48 11.94 23.92
CA CYS A 28 -14.32 11.06 22.76
C CYS A 28 -13.01 10.32 23.03
N ALA A 29 -13.10 9.09 23.53
CA ALA A 29 -12.10 8.09 23.21
C ALA A 29 -12.07 8.06 21.67
N GLN A 30 -11.15 8.81 21.08
CA GLN A 30 -10.96 8.75 19.64
C GLN A 30 -10.24 7.44 19.41
N THR A 31 -11.04 6.37 19.26
CA THR A 31 -10.60 5.15 18.62
C THR A 31 -9.84 5.59 17.38
N PRO A 32 -8.58 5.16 17.16
CA PRO A 32 -7.95 5.36 15.86
C PRO A 32 -8.96 4.93 14.82
N ALA A 33 -9.30 5.83 13.88
CA ALA A 33 -10.21 5.48 12.80
C ALA A 33 -9.74 4.12 12.24
N PRO A 34 -10.64 3.15 12.04
CA PRO A 34 -10.28 1.91 11.37
C PRO A 34 -9.55 2.31 10.10
N ARG A 35 -8.29 1.89 9.92
CA ARG A 35 -7.57 2.14 8.67
C ARG A 35 -8.51 1.67 7.57
N ASP A 36 -8.95 2.61 6.72
CA ASP A 36 -9.88 2.29 5.66
C ASP A 36 -9.22 1.19 4.83
N GLU A 37 -9.90 0.05 4.78
CA GLU A 37 -9.43 -1.12 4.06
C GLU A 37 -9.14 -0.74 2.60
N ILE A 38 -7.91 -0.97 2.14
CA ILE A 38 -7.52 -0.65 0.78
C ILE A 38 -7.78 -1.83 -0.16
N ASN A 39 -8.11 -1.51 -1.40
CA ASN A 39 -8.25 -2.44 -2.52
C ASN A 39 -7.12 -2.22 -3.53
N LEU A 40 -6.49 -3.30 -3.98
CA LEU A 40 -5.36 -3.29 -4.89
C LEU A 40 -5.75 -3.99 -6.20
N PHE A 41 -5.56 -3.33 -7.33
CA PHE A 41 -5.88 -3.86 -8.66
C PHE A 41 -4.65 -3.84 -9.57
N ALA A 42 -3.97 -4.98 -9.69
CA ALA A 42 -2.81 -5.12 -10.55
C ALA A 42 -3.23 -5.43 -12.00
N THR A 43 -2.63 -4.73 -12.97
CA THR A 43 -2.92 -4.87 -14.39
C THR A 43 -1.64 -4.95 -15.22
N PRO A 44 -1.54 -5.85 -16.22
CA PRO A 44 -2.50 -6.91 -16.53
C PRO A 44 -2.50 -8.01 -15.46
N PHE A 45 -3.56 -8.82 -15.36
CA PHE A 45 -3.56 -9.99 -14.47
C PHE A 45 -2.53 -11.05 -14.92
N LYS A 46 -2.34 -11.17 -16.24
CA LYS A 46 -1.36 -12.07 -16.87
C LYS A 46 -0.57 -11.35 -17.96
N LEU A 47 0.73 -11.58 -18.00
CA LEU A 47 1.68 -11.03 -18.97
C LEU A 47 2.50 -12.17 -19.58
N ASN A 48 2.46 -12.31 -20.92
CA ASN A 48 3.35 -13.20 -21.65
C ASN A 48 4.32 -12.36 -22.49
N ALA A 49 5.61 -12.63 -22.41
CA ALA A 49 6.65 -11.89 -23.12
C ALA A 49 7.88 -12.77 -23.40
N HIS A 50 8.88 -12.26 -24.12
CA HIS A 50 10.15 -12.95 -24.32
C HIS A 50 11.17 -12.59 -23.23
N SER A 51 12.04 -13.52 -22.85
CA SER A 51 13.18 -13.22 -21.98
C SER A 51 14.04 -12.10 -22.59
N GLY A 52 14.62 -11.24 -21.75
CA GLY A 52 15.34 -10.03 -22.17
C GLY A 52 14.46 -8.80 -22.45
N SER A 53 13.14 -8.97 -22.55
CA SER A 53 12.21 -7.84 -22.76
C SER A 53 11.96 -7.02 -21.49
N ILE A 54 11.58 -5.76 -21.68
CA ILE A 54 11.11 -4.86 -20.62
C ILE A 54 9.62 -4.61 -20.83
N ASN A 55 8.84 -4.88 -19.79
CA ASN A 55 7.39 -4.75 -19.81
C ASN A 55 6.93 -3.79 -18.71
N LYS A 56 5.65 -3.39 -18.73
CA LYS A 56 5.05 -2.56 -17.68
C LYS A 56 3.99 -3.33 -16.91
N GLY A 57 4.04 -3.20 -15.59
CA GLY A 57 2.94 -3.53 -14.69
C GLY A 57 2.34 -2.26 -14.12
N PHE A 58 1.04 -2.30 -13.85
CA PHE A 58 0.27 -1.18 -13.30
C PHE A 58 -0.45 -1.63 -12.03
N ILE A 59 -0.66 -0.70 -11.12
CA ILE A 59 -1.42 -0.91 -9.89
C ILE A 59 -2.35 0.28 -9.68
N GLU A 60 -3.59 0.00 -9.32
CA GLU A 60 -4.57 0.98 -8.85
C GLU A 60 -4.92 0.67 -7.40
N VAL A 61 -4.99 1.72 -6.58
CA VAL A 61 -5.23 1.65 -5.14
C VAL A 61 -6.45 2.48 -4.80
N LEU A 62 -7.49 1.82 -4.33
CA LEU A 62 -8.75 2.44 -3.95
C LEU A 62 -9.03 2.21 -2.45
N ASP A 63 -9.79 3.10 -1.82
CA ASP A 63 -10.39 2.81 -0.52
C ASP A 63 -11.57 1.84 -0.64
N LYS A 64 -12.20 1.52 0.49
CA LYS A 64 -13.37 0.64 0.56
C LYS A 64 -14.61 1.20 -0.15
N GLN A 65 -14.67 2.51 -0.43
CA GLN A 65 -15.74 3.15 -1.18
C GLN A 65 -15.43 3.26 -2.68
N GLY A 66 -14.25 2.81 -3.11
CA GLY A 66 -13.82 2.90 -4.50
C GLY A 66 -13.20 4.25 -4.88
N MET A 67 -12.84 5.10 -3.91
CA MET A 67 -12.16 6.36 -4.18
C MET A 67 -10.65 6.15 -4.29
N PRO A 68 -9.97 6.84 -5.22
CA PRO A 68 -8.53 6.67 -5.43
C PRO A 68 -7.71 7.18 -4.24
N ILE A 69 -6.69 6.40 -3.83
CA ILE A 69 -5.76 6.76 -2.77
C ILE A 69 -4.46 7.27 -3.39
N SER A 70 -4.22 8.57 -3.30
CA SER A 70 -2.96 9.18 -3.72
C SER A 70 -1.87 9.05 -2.65
N GLY A 71 -0.61 8.95 -3.07
CA GLY A 71 0.52 8.88 -2.14
C GLY A 71 0.69 7.53 -1.44
N ALA A 72 -0.05 6.49 -1.84
CA ALA A 72 0.07 5.16 -1.28
C ALA A 72 1.43 4.55 -1.68
N LYS A 73 2.19 4.07 -0.67
CA LYS A 73 3.48 3.42 -0.88
C LYS A 73 3.30 1.93 -1.15
N ILE A 74 3.79 1.47 -2.29
CA ILE A 74 3.64 0.09 -2.75
C ILE A 74 5.02 -0.53 -2.87
N LYS A 75 5.23 -1.65 -2.17
CA LYS A 75 6.41 -2.49 -2.37
C LYS A 75 6.15 -3.44 -3.53
N VAL A 76 7.12 -3.59 -4.42
CA VAL A 76 7.00 -4.44 -5.60
C VAL A 76 8.19 -5.39 -5.65
N PHE A 77 7.92 -6.69 -5.83
CA PHE A 77 8.96 -7.70 -5.95
C PHE A 77 8.51 -8.87 -6.83
N SER A 78 9.48 -9.61 -7.36
CA SER A 78 9.24 -10.89 -8.04
C SER A 78 9.41 -12.05 -7.05
N THR A 79 8.58 -13.07 -7.17
CA THR A 79 8.77 -14.34 -6.43
C THR A 79 9.96 -15.16 -6.94
N SER A 80 10.46 -14.86 -8.14
CA SER A 80 11.57 -15.58 -8.78
C SER A 80 12.54 -14.58 -9.44
N PRO A 81 13.45 -13.95 -8.66
CA PRO A 81 14.33 -12.90 -9.17
C PRO A 81 15.33 -13.36 -10.24
N THR A 82 15.51 -14.67 -10.41
CA THR A 82 16.29 -15.25 -11.52
C THR A 82 15.53 -15.25 -12.85
N VAL A 83 14.19 -15.20 -12.82
CA VAL A 83 13.31 -15.15 -13.99
C VAL A 83 12.97 -13.70 -14.35
N ALA A 84 12.64 -12.87 -13.35
CA ALA A 84 12.34 -11.47 -13.59
C ALA A 84 12.70 -10.59 -12.38
N VAL A 85 13.08 -9.34 -12.64
CA VAL A 85 13.23 -8.31 -11.60
C VAL A 85 12.37 -7.10 -11.92
N VAL A 86 12.03 -6.32 -10.90
CA VAL A 86 11.25 -5.09 -11.04
C VAL A 86 12.08 -3.89 -10.68
N LYS A 87 11.89 -2.77 -11.37
CA LYS A 87 12.48 -1.48 -10.98
C LYS A 87 11.48 -0.34 -11.20
N PRO A 88 11.34 0.58 -10.23
CA PRO A 88 11.87 0.50 -8.85
C PRO A 88 11.10 -0.54 -7.99
N GLU A 89 11.67 -0.94 -6.85
CA GLU A 89 11.04 -1.88 -5.89
C GLU A 89 10.06 -1.20 -4.92
N GLU A 90 10.03 0.13 -4.89
CA GLU A 90 9.02 0.92 -4.19
C GLU A 90 8.49 1.99 -5.15
N ILE A 91 7.17 2.07 -5.28
CA ILE A 91 6.45 3.06 -6.08
C ILE A 91 5.42 3.78 -5.21
N THR A 92 5.00 4.96 -5.65
CA THR A 92 3.97 5.76 -4.98
C THR A 92 2.86 6.10 -5.97
N THR A 93 1.60 5.99 -5.55
CA THR A 93 0.46 6.32 -6.41
C THR A 93 0.31 7.81 -6.67
N ASP A 94 -0.11 8.15 -7.89
CA ASP A 94 -0.42 9.51 -8.32
C ASP A 94 -1.77 10.01 -7.75
N SER A 95 -2.24 11.18 -8.20
CA SER A 95 -3.53 11.76 -7.76
C SER A 95 -4.76 10.94 -8.15
N LEU A 96 -4.61 9.96 -9.05
CA LEU A 96 -5.67 9.05 -9.49
C LEU A 96 -5.55 7.68 -8.83
N GLY A 97 -4.67 7.52 -7.84
CA GLY A 97 -4.45 6.25 -7.15
C GLY A 97 -3.71 5.22 -8.00
N LYS A 98 -2.98 5.65 -9.05
CA LYS A 98 -2.32 4.76 -10.01
C LYS A 98 -0.80 4.85 -9.90
N ALA A 99 -0.13 3.73 -10.12
CA ALA A 99 1.32 3.68 -10.29
C ALA A 99 1.71 2.63 -11.33
N SER A 100 2.95 2.70 -11.81
CA SER A 100 3.50 1.73 -12.77
C SER A 100 4.93 1.36 -12.42
N VAL A 101 5.33 0.16 -12.83
CA VAL A 101 6.66 -0.42 -12.60
C VAL A 101 7.17 -1.07 -13.89
N SER A 102 8.49 -1.06 -14.09
CA SER A 102 9.12 -1.83 -15.15
C SER A 102 9.46 -3.24 -14.67
N ILE A 103 9.07 -4.24 -15.47
CA ILE A 103 9.34 -5.66 -15.24
C ILE A 103 10.36 -6.11 -16.30
N TYR A 104 11.53 -6.56 -15.85
CA TYR A 104 12.63 -6.98 -16.70
C TYR A 104 12.68 -8.52 -16.73
N GLY A 105 12.49 -9.12 -17.90
CA GLY A 105 12.66 -10.56 -18.08
C GLY A 105 14.14 -10.93 -18.16
N ILE A 106 14.60 -11.86 -17.34
CA ILE A 106 16.00 -12.32 -17.27
C ILE A 106 16.16 -13.65 -18.00
N SER A 107 15.33 -14.64 -17.65
CA SER A 107 15.37 -15.98 -18.23
C SER A 107 13.96 -16.45 -18.60
N PRO A 108 13.82 -17.45 -19.48
CA PRO A 108 12.56 -18.14 -19.66
C PRO A 108 12.05 -18.73 -18.34
N GLY A 109 10.73 -18.76 -18.16
CA GLY A 109 10.10 -19.28 -16.96
C GLY A 109 8.91 -18.44 -16.49
N GLY A 110 8.22 -18.96 -15.46
CA GLY A 110 7.09 -18.29 -14.81
C GLY A 110 7.47 -17.64 -13.49
N THR A 111 6.87 -16.49 -13.19
CA THR A 111 6.98 -15.83 -11.89
C THR A 111 5.73 -14.99 -11.58
N LYS A 112 5.59 -14.53 -10.34
CA LYS A 112 4.58 -13.55 -9.94
C LYS A 112 5.27 -12.24 -9.58
N ILE A 113 4.73 -11.13 -10.08
CA ILE A 113 5.06 -9.80 -9.60
C ILE A 113 4.03 -9.41 -8.55
N ILE A 114 4.48 -9.22 -7.30
CA ILE A 114 3.63 -8.91 -6.16
C ILE A 114 3.73 -7.42 -5.85
N PHE A 115 2.58 -6.77 -5.74
CA PHE A 115 2.39 -5.42 -5.24
C PHE A 115 1.82 -5.51 -3.83
N SER A 116 2.54 -5.02 -2.83
CA SER A 116 2.16 -5.11 -1.42
C SER A 116 2.02 -3.73 -0.78
N ALA A 117 0.89 -3.50 -0.12
CA ALA A 117 0.60 -2.26 0.59
C ALA A 117 -0.34 -2.53 1.76
N GLU A 118 -0.04 -1.96 2.92
CA GLU A 118 -0.89 -2.06 4.13
C GLU A 118 -1.39 -3.47 4.51
N GLY A 119 -0.60 -4.50 4.21
CA GLY A 119 -0.95 -5.90 4.49
C GLY A 119 -1.92 -6.54 3.48
N ARG A 120 -2.14 -5.89 2.33
CA ARG A 120 -2.86 -6.38 1.16
C ARG A 120 -1.87 -6.61 0.04
N ASP A 121 -2.13 -7.63 -0.78
CA ASP A 121 -1.32 -7.95 -1.95
C ASP A 121 -2.20 -8.04 -3.21
N ALA A 122 -1.65 -7.62 -4.33
CA ALA A 122 -2.14 -7.93 -5.68
C ALA A 122 -0.98 -8.45 -6.54
N SER A 123 -1.29 -9.23 -7.57
CA SER A 123 -0.24 -9.86 -8.37
C SER A 123 -0.50 -9.87 -9.87
N ILE A 124 0.59 -9.87 -10.63
CA ILE A 124 0.61 -10.15 -12.07
C ILE A 124 1.32 -11.49 -12.27
N ASP A 125 0.67 -12.40 -12.97
CA ASP A 125 1.29 -13.65 -13.43
C ASP A 125 2.11 -13.38 -14.69
N VAL A 126 3.41 -13.64 -14.65
CA VAL A 126 4.31 -13.37 -15.77
C VAL A 126 4.94 -14.66 -16.27
N ILE A 127 4.90 -14.86 -17.59
CA ILE A 127 5.58 -15.97 -18.26
C ILE A 127 6.50 -15.39 -19.33
N PHE A 128 7.79 -15.69 -19.21
CA PHE A 128 8.79 -15.38 -20.22
C PHE A 128 9.09 -16.63 -21.06
N SER A 129 8.93 -16.54 -22.38
CA SER A 129 9.38 -17.56 -23.33
C SER A 129 10.81 -17.28 -23.80
N GLU A 130 11.44 -18.28 -24.40
CA GLU A 130 12.69 -18.07 -25.14
C GLU A 130 12.50 -17.05 -26.27
N HIS A 131 13.60 -16.36 -26.59
CA HIS A 131 13.70 -15.44 -27.71
C HIS A 131 14.24 -16.18 -28.94
#